data_AF-A0A1J3IWW2-F1
#
_entry.id   AF-A0A1J3IWW2-F1
#
_cell.length_a   1.000
_cell.length_b   1.000
_cell.length_c   1.000
_cell.angle_alpha   90.00
_cell.angle_beta   90.00
_cell.angle_gamma   90.00
#
_symmetry.space_group_name_H-M   'P 1'
#
loop_
_entity.id
_entity.type
_entity.pdbx_description
1 polymer ?
#
loop_
_entity_poly.entity_id
_entity_poly.type
_entity_poly.pdbx_seq_one_letter_code
_entity_poly.pdbx_strand_id
1 'polypeptide(L)'
;VASILEKLLRSESKDDALLALQIAFDLVENEHQAFLMSVGDHLPAPKTRPVEASTTQNENTAGDVPMTDETPSQTTEYETDPADAVYAERLTKVKGILSGETSIQLTLQFLYSHNKSDLLILKTIKQSVEMRNSVCHSATIYANAIMHAGTTVDTFLRENLDWLSRATNWAKFSATAA
;
A
#
# COMPACT_ATOMS: atom_id res chain seq x y z
N VAL A 1 3.30 -15.48 -16.92
CA VAL A 1 3.72 -14.98 -15.60
C VAL A 1 2.79 -15.46 -14.50
N ALA A 2 1.47 -15.18 -14.56
CA ALA A 2 0.51 -15.63 -13.53
C ALA A 2 0.56 -17.15 -13.26
N SER A 3 0.66 -18.00 -14.27
CA SER A 3 0.78 -19.46 -14.11
C SER A 3 2.10 -19.90 -13.43
N ILE A 4 3.18 -19.17 -13.66
CA ILE A 4 4.48 -19.43 -13.02
C ILE A 4 4.40 -19.04 -11.55
N LEU A 5 3.86 -17.85 -11.26
CA LEU A 5 3.61 -17.40 -9.89
C LEU A 5 2.70 -18.36 -9.14
N GLU A 6 1.60 -18.82 -9.76
CA GLU A 6 0.71 -19.81 -9.13
C GLU A 6 1.47 -21.09 -8.78
N LYS A 7 2.25 -21.63 -9.71
CA LYS A 7 3.03 -22.86 -9.49
C LYS A 7 4.02 -22.70 -8.34
N LEU A 8 4.71 -21.56 -8.26
CA LEU A 8 5.67 -21.26 -7.19
C LEU A 8 4.97 -21.09 -5.84
N LEU A 9 3.81 -20.43 -5.82
CA LEU A 9 3.04 -20.20 -4.59
C LEU A 9 2.45 -21.49 -4.01
N ARG A 10 2.06 -22.43 -4.86
CA ARG A 10 1.54 -23.76 -4.48
C ARG A 10 2.63 -24.78 -4.13
N SER A 11 3.90 -24.47 -4.39
CA SER A 11 5.02 -25.35 -4.02
C SER A 11 5.15 -25.45 -2.49
N GLU A 12 5.47 -26.64 -1.97
CA GLU A 12 5.77 -26.83 -0.54
C GLU A 12 7.10 -26.18 -0.13
N SER A 13 7.98 -25.90 -1.10
CA SER A 13 9.28 -25.27 -0.86
C SER A 13 9.12 -23.81 -0.42
N LYS A 14 9.90 -23.42 0.61
CA LYS A 14 9.99 -22.02 1.04
C LYS A 14 10.76 -21.17 0.02
N ASP A 15 11.76 -21.73 -0.65
CA ASP A 15 12.60 -21.01 -1.59
C ASP A 15 11.81 -20.61 -2.84
N ASP A 16 10.87 -21.46 -3.29
CA ASP A 16 9.99 -21.16 -4.41
C ASP A 16 9.02 -20.01 -4.08
N ALA A 17 8.54 -19.95 -2.83
CA ALA A 17 7.70 -18.84 -2.37
C ALA A 17 8.49 -17.53 -2.29
N LEU A 18 9.75 -17.56 -1.85
CA LEU A 18 10.63 -16.39 -1.87
C LEU A 18 10.94 -15.94 -3.30
N LEU A 19 11.17 -16.88 -4.23
CA LEU A 19 11.36 -16.57 -5.64
C LEU A 19 10.12 -15.91 -6.24
N ALA A 20 8.91 -16.34 -5.88
CA ALA A 20 7.67 -15.69 -6.31
C ALA A 20 7.58 -14.24 -5.82
N LEU A 21 8.00 -13.94 -4.58
CA LEU A 21 8.07 -12.58 -4.07
C LEU A 21 9.10 -11.74 -4.82
N GLN A 22 10.29 -12.29 -5.10
CA GLN A 22 11.33 -11.63 -5.88
C GLN A 22 10.81 -11.24 -7.27
N ILE A 23 10.14 -12.17 -7.96
CA ILE A 23 9.52 -11.91 -9.27
C ILE A 23 8.45 -10.83 -9.16
N ALA A 24 7.62 -10.85 -8.10
CA ALA A 24 6.60 -9.82 -7.91
C ALA A 24 7.20 -8.42 -7.76
N PHE A 25 8.29 -8.26 -7.00
CA PHE A 25 9.00 -6.98 -6.88
C PHE A 25 9.63 -6.54 -8.21
N ASP A 26 10.28 -7.44 -8.92
CA ASP A 26 10.89 -7.16 -10.24
C ASP A 26 9.85 -6.69 -11.27
N LEU A 27 8.66 -7.31 -11.26
CA LEU A 27 7.55 -6.87 -12.11
C LEU A 27 7.09 -5.46 -11.75
N VAL A 28 6.97 -5.13 -10.46
CA VAL A 28 6.53 -3.80 -10.02
C VAL A 28 7.51 -2.71 -10.46
N GLU A 29 8.81 -3.01 -10.51
CA GLU A 29 9.84 -2.07 -10.93
C GLU A 29 9.93 -1.90 -12.44
N ASN A 30 9.69 -2.96 -13.22
CA ASN A 30 9.99 -2.99 -14.65
C ASN A 30 8.76 -2.97 -15.57
N GLU A 31 7.57 -3.28 -15.06
CA GLU A 31 6.35 -3.39 -15.87
C GLU A 31 5.34 -2.27 -15.61
N HIS A 32 4.39 -2.16 -16.52
CA HIS A 32 3.34 -1.15 -16.51
C HIS A 32 2.14 -1.57 -15.65
N GLN A 33 1.47 -0.60 -15.00
CA GLN A 33 0.38 -0.84 -14.06
C GLN A 33 -0.76 -1.72 -14.60
N ALA A 34 -1.16 -1.54 -15.87
CA ALA A 34 -2.21 -2.36 -16.47
C ALA A 34 -1.83 -3.85 -16.52
N PHE A 35 -0.56 -4.15 -16.76
CA PHE A 35 -0.06 -5.53 -16.76
C PHE A 35 -0.05 -6.11 -15.36
N LEU A 36 0.40 -5.35 -14.35
CA LEU A 36 0.41 -5.80 -12.96
C LEU A 36 -0.99 -6.17 -12.46
N MET A 37 -1.99 -5.32 -12.76
CA MET A 37 -3.39 -5.61 -12.47
C MET A 37 -3.86 -6.89 -13.16
N SER A 38 -3.54 -7.05 -14.46
CA SER A 38 -3.89 -8.27 -15.19
C SER A 38 -3.25 -9.53 -14.57
N VAL A 39 -1.99 -9.46 -14.13
CA VAL A 39 -1.31 -10.59 -13.48
C VAL A 39 -1.98 -10.93 -12.15
N GLY A 40 -2.38 -9.92 -11.37
CA GLY A 40 -3.13 -10.10 -10.13
C GLY A 40 -4.50 -10.74 -10.32
N ASP A 41 -5.22 -10.36 -11.37
CA ASP A 41 -6.57 -10.88 -11.69
C ASP A 41 -6.54 -12.32 -12.20
N HIS A 42 -5.47 -12.71 -12.90
CA HIS A 42 -5.31 -14.06 -13.43
C HIS A 42 -4.78 -15.07 -12.38
N LEU A 43 -4.49 -14.63 -11.14
CA LEU A 43 -4.13 -15.53 -10.05
C LEU A 43 -5.40 -16.10 -9.39
N PRO A 44 -5.59 -17.44 -9.39
CA PRO A 44 -6.83 -18.05 -8.94
C PRO A 44 -7.06 -17.85 -7.44
N ALA A 45 -8.34 -17.70 -7.07
CA ALA A 45 -8.74 -17.66 -5.67
C ALA A 45 -8.42 -19.01 -4.97
N PRO A 46 -8.11 -18.99 -3.66
CA PRO A 46 -8.02 -20.21 -2.86
C PRO A 46 -9.34 -21.00 -2.96
N LYS A 47 -9.27 -22.33 -3.00
CA LYS A 47 -10.48 -23.16 -3.09
C LYS A 47 -11.16 -23.19 -1.72
N THR A 48 -12.32 -22.56 -1.60
CA THR A 48 -13.27 -22.81 -0.50
C THR A 48 -14.24 -23.91 -0.94
N ARG A 49 -14.25 -25.05 -0.25
CA ARG A 49 -15.28 -26.09 -0.48
C ARG A 49 -16.57 -25.73 0.26
N PRO A 50 -17.74 -25.71 -0.41
CA PRO A 50 -19.03 -25.73 0.27
C PRO A 50 -19.35 -27.17 0.71
N VAL A 51 -19.69 -27.41 1.98
CA VAL A 51 -20.20 -28.71 2.42
C VAL A 51 -21.69 -28.79 2.06
N GLU A 52 -22.06 -29.83 1.31
CA GLU A 52 -23.43 -30.12 0.88
C GLU A 52 -24.33 -30.44 2.10
N ALA A 53 -25.43 -29.71 2.22
CA ALA A 53 -26.44 -29.95 3.24
C ALA A 53 -27.18 -31.27 2.98
N SER A 54 -27.03 -32.23 3.91
CA SER A 54 -27.88 -33.42 3.96
C SER A 54 -29.13 -33.13 4.79
N THR A 55 -30.26 -32.98 4.11
CA THR A 55 -31.60 -32.87 4.70
C THR A 55 -31.99 -34.17 5.40
N THR A 56 -32.32 -34.12 6.69
CA THR A 56 -33.14 -35.15 7.35
C THR A 56 -34.29 -34.51 8.12
N GLN A 57 -35.50 -34.89 7.71
CA GLN A 57 -36.78 -34.58 8.35
C GLN A 57 -36.86 -35.24 9.74
N ASN A 58 -37.49 -34.57 10.71
CA ASN A 58 -38.51 -35.19 11.57
C ASN A 58 -39.31 -34.15 12.38
N GLU A 59 -40.61 -34.43 12.50
CA GLU A 59 -41.68 -33.59 13.04
C GLU A 59 -41.92 -33.74 14.56
N ASN A 60 -42.44 -32.65 15.15
CA ASN A 60 -43.39 -32.50 16.28
C ASN A 60 -43.05 -32.92 17.73
N THR A 61 -43.11 -31.95 18.66
CA THR A 61 -44.20 -31.81 19.67
C THR A 61 -44.09 -30.50 20.49
N ALA A 62 -45.24 -30.01 20.97
CA ALA A 62 -45.52 -28.67 21.47
C ALA A 62 -45.13 -28.38 22.94
N GLY A 63 -44.86 -27.10 23.25
CA GLY A 63 -44.82 -26.58 24.63
C GLY A 63 -44.27 -25.14 24.75
N ASP A 64 -45.19 -24.19 25.01
CA ASP A 64 -45.12 -22.83 25.61
C ASP A 64 -43.82 -21.98 25.72
N VAL A 65 -43.97 -20.67 25.45
CA VAL A 65 -43.02 -19.52 25.44
C VAL A 65 -42.62 -19.03 26.86
N PRO A 66 -41.55 -18.21 27.14
CA PRO A 66 -41.08 -17.07 26.32
C PRO A 66 -39.55 -16.73 26.26
N MET A 67 -39.19 -16.04 25.16
CA MET A 67 -38.17 -14.99 24.97
C MET A 67 -36.80 -15.09 25.67
N THR A 68 -35.80 -15.53 24.91
CA THR A 68 -34.45 -14.93 24.91
C THR A 68 -33.99 -14.79 23.46
N ASP A 69 -33.76 -13.55 23.05
CA ASP A 69 -33.25 -13.17 21.73
C ASP A 69 -31.75 -13.45 21.67
N GLU A 70 -31.41 -14.71 21.38
CA GLU A 70 -30.06 -15.09 20.95
C GLU A 70 -30.15 -15.52 19.49
N THR A 71 -29.79 -14.59 18.61
CA THR A 71 -29.50 -14.88 17.21
C THR A 71 -28.46 -16.01 17.16
N PRO A 72 -28.77 -17.19 16.59
CA PRO A 72 -27.74 -18.19 16.37
C PRO A 72 -26.91 -17.69 15.19
N SER A 73 -25.82 -16.98 15.50
CA SER A 73 -24.70 -16.83 14.59
C SER A 73 -24.24 -18.24 14.25
N GLN A 74 -24.64 -18.71 13.08
CA GLN A 74 -24.08 -19.88 12.44
C GLN A 74 -22.61 -19.59 12.22
N THR A 75 -21.78 -20.03 13.16
CA THR A 75 -20.33 -20.13 12.98
C THR A 75 -20.13 -21.25 11.98
N THR A 76 -20.09 -20.90 10.69
CA THR A 76 -19.65 -21.80 9.64
C THR A 76 -18.17 -22.09 9.90
N GLU A 77 -17.87 -23.23 10.50
CA GLU A 77 -16.51 -23.74 10.62
C GLU A 77 -15.99 -24.06 9.22
N TYR A 78 -15.07 -23.23 8.73
CA TYR A 78 -14.33 -23.48 7.50
C TYR A 78 -13.12 -24.35 7.85
N GLU A 79 -13.20 -25.66 7.59
CA GLU A 79 -11.98 -26.49 7.50
C GLU A 79 -11.27 -26.16 6.17
N THR A 80 -10.42 -25.14 6.20
CA THR A 80 -9.43 -24.93 5.13
C THR A 80 -8.37 -26.02 5.22
N ASP A 81 -8.17 -26.75 4.12
CA ASP A 81 -7.00 -27.61 3.94
C ASP A 81 -5.74 -26.79 4.27
N PRO A 82 -4.84 -27.25 5.17
CA PRO A 82 -3.64 -26.50 5.57
C PRO A 82 -2.79 -26.06 4.37
N ALA A 83 -2.80 -26.80 3.25
CA ALA A 83 -2.09 -26.42 2.04
C ALA A 83 -2.71 -25.20 1.33
N ASP A 84 -4.05 -25.09 1.28
CA ASP A 84 -4.75 -23.95 0.67
C ASP A 84 -4.71 -22.70 1.57
N ALA A 85 -4.63 -22.88 2.89
CA ALA A 85 -4.42 -21.77 3.83
C ALA A 85 -3.05 -21.09 3.61
N VAL A 86 -1.98 -21.88 3.45
CA VAL A 86 -0.63 -21.36 3.16
C VAL A 86 -0.60 -20.66 1.79
N TYR A 87 -1.26 -21.23 0.78
CA TYR A 87 -1.40 -20.58 -0.52
C TYR A 87 -2.12 -19.24 -0.42
N ALA A 88 -3.22 -19.15 0.33
CA ALA A 88 -3.98 -17.91 0.52
C ALA A 88 -3.14 -16.80 1.16
N GLU A 89 -2.35 -17.13 2.18
CA GLU A 89 -1.44 -16.18 2.83
C GLU A 89 -0.40 -15.65 1.84
N ARG A 90 0.27 -16.54 1.10
CA ARG A 90 1.29 -16.18 0.11
C ARG A 90 0.70 -15.36 -1.04
N LEU A 91 -0.49 -15.73 -1.51
CA LEU A 91 -1.22 -15.02 -2.55
C LEU A 91 -1.56 -13.59 -2.11
N THR A 92 -1.98 -13.40 -0.85
CA THR A 92 -2.26 -12.08 -0.28
C THR A 92 -1.02 -11.20 -0.31
N LYS A 93 0.15 -11.74 0.08
CA LYS A 93 1.44 -11.02 0.03
C LYS A 93 1.82 -10.61 -1.40
N VAL A 94 1.73 -11.54 -2.36
CA VAL A 94 2.04 -11.26 -3.77
C VAL A 94 1.08 -10.21 -4.35
N LYS A 95 -0.22 -10.31 -4.09
CA LYS A 95 -1.19 -9.30 -4.54
C LYS A 95 -0.90 -7.92 -3.92
N GLY A 96 -0.53 -7.88 -2.64
CA GLY A 96 -0.08 -6.64 -2.00
C GLY A 96 1.15 -6.03 -2.68
N ILE A 97 2.14 -6.84 -3.05
CA ILE A 97 3.31 -6.36 -3.81
C ILE A 97 2.91 -5.88 -5.20
N LEU A 98 2.15 -6.68 -5.98
CA LEU A 98 1.74 -6.33 -7.35
C LEU A 98 0.87 -5.07 -7.42
N SER A 99 0.15 -4.72 -6.34
CA SER A 99 -0.58 -3.45 -6.23
C SER A 99 0.35 -2.22 -6.19
N GLY A 100 1.62 -2.41 -5.86
CA GLY A 100 2.60 -1.35 -5.66
C GLY A 100 2.58 -0.72 -4.26
N GLU A 101 1.54 -0.96 -3.45
CA GLU A 101 1.40 -0.36 -2.12
C GLU A 101 2.59 -0.72 -1.21
N THR A 102 2.97 -2.00 -1.16
CA THR A 102 4.10 -2.46 -0.36
C THR A 102 5.40 -1.76 -0.76
N SER A 103 5.68 -1.63 -2.07
CA SER A 103 6.88 -0.96 -2.56
C SER A 103 6.91 0.51 -2.16
N ILE A 104 5.78 1.22 -2.32
CA ILE A 104 5.64 2.63 -1.91
C ILE A 104 5.89 2.80 -0.41
N GLN A 105 5.31 1.94 0.43
CA GLN A 105 5.47 2.00 1.89
C GLN A 105 6.93 1.78 2.30
N LEU A 106 7.61 0.79 1.71
CA LEU A 106 9.03 0.52 1.98
C LEU A 106 9.91 1.70 1.55
N THR A 107 9.68 2.24 0.35
CA THR A 107 10.42 3.42 -0.13
C THR A 107 10.19 4.64 0.76
N LEU A 108 8.95 4.91 1.17
CA LEU A 108 8.60 5.99 2.09
C LEU A 108 9.31 5.85 3.43
N GLN A 109 9.27 4.64 4.03
CA GLN A 109 9.94 4.37 5.29
C GLN A 109 11.46 4.57 5.17
N PHE A 110 12.06 4.11 4.07
CA PHE A 110 13.48 4.32 3.80
C PHE A 110 13.83 5.80 3.69
N LEU A 111 13.10 6.55 2.84
CA LEU A 111 13.36 7.98 2.60
C LEU A 111 13.15 8.82 3.87
N TYR A 112 12.12 8.53 4.66
CA TYR A 112 11.88 9.20 5.94
C TYR A 112 12.99 8.92 6.96
N SER A 113 13.36 7.64 7.16
CA SER A 113 14.35 7.25 8.17
C SER A 113 15.79 7.61 7.80
N HIS A 114 16.11 7.68 6.51
CA HIS A 114 17.45 7.98 5.99
C HIS A 114 17.52 9.35 5.33
N ASN A 115 16.68 10.29 5.76
CA ASN A 115 16.75 11.67 5.30
C ASN A 115 18.03 12.34 5.83
N LYS A 116 18.93 12.73 4.93
CA LYS A 116 20.20 13.44 5.22
C LYS A 116 20.20 14.88 4.71
N SER A 117 19.03 15.44 4.44
CA SER A 117 18.91 16.81 3.94
C SER A 117 19.29 17.83 5.00
N ASP A 118 20.19 18.72 4.64
CA ASP A 118 20.71 19.76 5.54
C ASP A 118 19.88 21.04 5.44
N LEU A 119 19.16 21.35 6.51
CA LEU A 119 18.33 22.54 6.60
C LEU A 119 19.16 23.84 6.60
N LEU A 120 20.44 23.80 6.95
CA LEU A 120 21.32 24.97 6.92
C LEU A 120 21.55 25.47 5.49
N ILE A 121 21.63 24.55 4.52
CA ILE A 121 21.74 24.89 3.10
C ILE A 121 20.50 25.68 2.67
N LEU A 122 19.30 25.19 3.01
CA LEU A 122 18.04 25.87 2.70
C LEU A 122 17.92 27.24 3.38
N LYS A 123 18.35 27.35 4.64
CA LYS A 123 18.39 28.63 5.37
C LYS A 123 19.32 29.64 4.69
N THR A 124 20.49 29.17 4.22
CA THR A 124 21.47 30.01 3.51
C THR A 124 20.95 30.47 2.15
N ILE A 125 20.32 29.58 1.38
CA ILE A 125 19.66 29.93 0.11
C ILE A 125 18.55 30.95 0.36
N LYS A 126 17.67 30.73 1.34
CA LYS A 126 16.60 31.69 1.66
C LYS A 126 17.16 33.08 2.02
N GLN A 127 18.23 33.13 2.82
CA GLN A 127 18.84 34.39 3.27
C GLN A 127 19.52 35.16 2.13
N SER A 128 20.04 34.47 1.11
CA SER A 128 20.66 35.12 -0.05
C SER A 128 19.65 35.59 -1.10
N VAL A 129 18.38 35.20 -0.98
CA VAL A 129 17.32 35.55 -1.93
C VAL A 129 16.55 36.78 -1.48
N GLU A 130 16.59 37.84 -2.29
CA GLU A 130 15.72 39.00 -2.10
C GLU A 130 14.25 38.65 -2.39
N MET A 131 13.35 39.08 -1.47
CA MET A 131 11.91 38.78 -1.51
C MET A 131 11.19 39.32 -2.77
N ARG A 132 11.80 40.25 -3.51
CA ARG A 132 11.25 40.81 -4.75
C ARG A 132 11.50 39.93 -5.97
N ASN A 133 12.37 38.92 -5.86
CA ASN A 133 12.73 38.04 -6.96
C ASN A 133 11.89 36.76 -6.92
N SER A 134 10.79 36.76 -7.67
CA SER A 134 9.87 35.62 -7.76
C SER A 134 10.53 34.35 -8.29
N VAL A 135 11.52 34.47 -9.18
CA VAL A 135 12.25 33.31 -9.73
C VAL A 135 13.07 32.63 -8.63
N CYS A 136 13.81 33.40 -7.85
CA CYS A 136 14.62 32.87 -6.75
C CYS A 136 13.77 32.31 -5.60
N HIS A 137 12.60 32.90 -5.35
CA HIS A 137 11.62 32.36 -4.41
C HIS A 137 11.16 30.95 -4.84
N SER A 138 10.71 30.80 -6.10
CA SER A 138 10.36 29.49 -6.67
C SER A 138 11.54 28.52 -6.67
N ALA A 139 12.75 28.97 -7.00
CA ALA A 139 13.94 28.13 -6.96
C ALA A 139 14.24 27.58 -5.56
N THR A 140 14.03 28.39 -4.52
CA THR A 140 14.20 27.97 -3.12
C THR A 140 13.17 26.92 -2.73
N ILE A 141 11.91 27.11 -3.15
CA ILE A 141 10.83 26.15 -2.94
C ILE A 141 11.14 24.81 -3.64
N TYR A 142 11.58 24.85 -4.90
CA TYR A 142 11.94 23.64 -5.63
C TYR A 142 13.19 22.95 -5.05
N ALA A 143 14.17 23.70 -4.56
CA ALA A 143 15.31 23.13 -3.84
C ALA A 143 14.84 22.36 -2.61
N ASN A 144 13.93 22.94 -1.80
CA ASN A 144 13.31 22.25 -0.69
C ASN A 144 12.57 20.97 -1.14
N ALA A 145 11.73 21.07 -2.17
CA ALA A 145 10.95 19.94 -2.67
C ALA A 145 11.83 18.77 -3.11
N ILE A 146 12.92 19.05 -3.85
CA ILE A 146 13.85 18.02 -4.32
C ILE A 146 14.63 17.42 -3.14
N MET A 147 15.11 18.25 -2.22
CA MET A 147 15.83 17.78 -1.02
C MET A 147 14.95 16.91 -0.12
N HIS A 148 13.64 17.17 -0.06
CA HIS A 148 12.71 16.47 0.83
C HIS A 148 11.76 15.51 0.10
N ALA A 149 12.00 15.23 -1.18
CA ALA A 149 11.12 14.40 -2.02
C ALA A 149 10.89 13.01 -1.40
N GLY A 150 9.62 12.66 -1.20
CA GLY A 150 9.23 11.37 -0.62
C GLY A 150 9.60 11.18 0.85
N THR A 151 10.18 12.18 1.53
CA THR A 151 10.55 12.11 2.95
C THR A 151 9.43 12.54 3.89
N THR A 152 8.35 13.13 3.36
CA THR A 152 7.24 13.77 4.12
C THR A 152 7.65 14.84 5.15
N VAL A 153 8.93 15.23 5.18
CA VAL A 153 9.44 16.28 6.06
C VAL A 153 9.16 17.65 5.44
N ASP A 154 8.30 18.44 6.10
CA ASP A 154 7.87 19.77 5.66
C ASP A 154 8.28 20.90 6.64
N THR A 155 9.24 20.62 7.54
CA THR A 155 9.70 21.55 8.59
C THR A 155 10.09 22.93 8.04
N PHE A 156 10.81 22.98 6.92
CA PHE A 156 11.20 24.24 6.29
C PHE A 156 9.99 25.10 5.91
N LEU A 157 8.92 24.49 5.38
CA LEU A 157 7.73 25.24 4.97
C LEU A 157 6.98 25.79 6.20
N ARG A 158 6.83 24.96 7.24
CA ARG A 158 6.16 25.36 8.50
C ARG A 158 6.88 26.50 9.21
N GLU A 159 8.21 26.48 9.24
CA GLU A 159 9.03 27.54 9.84
C GLU A 159 8.99 28.86 9.04
N ASN A 160 8.53 28.84 7.79
CA ASN A 160 8.63 29.97 6.86
C ASN A 160 7.29 30.38 6.22
N LEU A 161 6.16 30.11 6.89
CA LEU A 161 4.81 30.42 6.39
C LEU A 161 4.60 31.90 6.04
N ASP A 162 5.10 32.83 6.85
CA ASP A 162 5.00 34.28 6.58
C ASP A 162 5.77 34.72 5.34
N TRP A 163 6.83 33.97 4.98
CA TRP A 163 7.61 34.22 3.78
C TRP A 163 6.93 33.62 2.56
N LEU A 164 6.39 32.40 2.68
CA LEU A 164 5.62 31.72 1.63
C LEU A 164 4.32 32.46 1.29
N SER A 165 3.62 33.02 2.27
CA SER A 165 2.33 33.71 2.09
C SER A 165 2.43 34.98 1.23
N ARG A 166 3.64 35.54 1.10
CA ARG A 166 3.94 36.73 0.28
C ARG A 166 4.09 36.40 -1.22
N ALA A 167 4.14 35.12 -1.59
CA ALA A 167 4.19 34.68 -2.98
C ALA A 167 2.90 35.06 -3.72
N THR A 168 3.01 35.45 -5.00
CA THR A 168 1.87 35.82 -5.85
C THR A 168 1.87 35.01 -7.16
N ASN A 169 0.69 34.89 -7.78
CA ASN A 169 0.49 34.21 -9.07
C ASN A 169 1.06 32.78 -9.08
N TRP A 170 1.93 32.47 -10.06
CA TRP A 170 2.57 31.17 -10.23
C TRP A 170 3.46 30.76 -9.05
N ALA A 171 4.08 31.71 -8.34
CA ALA A 171 4.91 31.37 -7.19
C ALA A 171 4.08 30.73 -6.05
N LYS A 172 2.81 31.15 -5.88
CA LYS A 172 1.89 30.56 -4.90
C LYS A 172 1.44 29.15 -5.31
N PHE A 173 1.22 28.94 -6.61
CA PHE A 173 0.95 27.61 -7.14
C PHE A 173 2.15 26.68 -6.93
N SER A 174 3.36 27.12 -7.30
CA SER A 174 4.59 26.35 -7.08
C SER A 174 4.82 26.03 -5.60
N ALA A 175 4.53 26.96 -4.68
CA ALA A 175 4.62 26.72 -3.24
C ALA A 175 3.68 25.64 -2.71
N THR A 176 2.55 25.41 -3.38
CA THR A 176 1.57 24.38 -2.98
C THR A 176 1.85 23.05 -3.69
N ALA A 177 2.40 23.10 -4.90
CA ALA A 177 2.73 21.92 -5.69
C ALA A 177 4.03 21.23 -5.23
N ALA A 178 4.94 22.00 -4.63
CA ALA A 178 6.21 21.58 -4.07
C ALA A 178 6.05 21.02 -2.65
#